data_AF-R7ZWA6-F1
#
_entry.id   AF-R7ZWA6-F1
#
_cell.length_a   1.000
_cell.length_b   1.000
_cell.length_c   1.000
_cell.angle_alpha   90.00
_cell.angle_beta   90.00
_cell.angle_gamma   90.00
#
_symmetry.space_group_name_H-M   'P 1'
#
loop_
_entity.id
_entity.type
_entity.pdbx_description
1 polymer ?
#
loop_
_entity_poly.entity_id
_entity_poly.type
_entity_poly.pdbx_seq_one_letter_code
_entity_poly.pdbx_strand_id
1 'polypeptide(L)' 'MTHTDFLKKVTLAIYPLTNEEWLDYLEVWKPYSCKRKTCLTAVGQREDYLYFITEGLQRIF' A
#
# COMPACT_ATOMS: atom_id res chain seq x y z
N MET A 1 -14.52 -8.35 -2.11
CA MET A 1 -13.84 -7.44 -1.16
C MET A 1 -12.92 -6.57 -2.00
N THR A 2 -13.09 -5.27 -1.92
CA THR A 2 -12.22 -4.33 -2.63
C THR A 2 -10.86 -4.30 -1.93
N HIS A 3 -9.76 -4.12 -2.67
CA HIS A 3 -8.40 -4.11 -2.10
C HIS A 3 -8.21 -3.02 -1.02
N THR A 4 -9.06 -2.00 -1.03
CA THR A 4 -9.10 -0.88 -0.08
C THR A 4 -9.70 -1.27 1.27
N ASP A 5 -10.51 -2.33 1.36
CA ASP A 5 -11.14 -2.77 2.61
C ASP A 5 -10.10 -3.27 3.63
N PHE A 6 -9.07 -3.99 3.15
CA PHE A 6 -8.02 -4.50 4.01
C PHE A 6 -7.11 -3.37 4.51
N LEU A 7 -6.74 -2.44 3.61
CA LEU A 7 -6.03 -1.22 3.98
C LEU A 7 -6.80 -0.46 5.06
N LYS A 8 -8.12 -0.26 4.87
CA LYS A 8 -8.99 0.41 5.84
C LYS A 8 -8.95 -0.26 7.20
N LYS A 9 -9.10 -1.58 7.23
CA LYS A 9 -9.08 -2.35 8.48
C LYS A 9 -7.75 -2.19 9.23
N VAL A 10 -6.63 -2.27 8.53
CA VAL A 10 -5.28 -2.16 9.15
C VAL A 10 -5.03 -0.73 9.63
N THR A 11 -5.33 0.28 8.80
CA THR A 11 -5.14 1.69 9.16
C THR A 11 -5.98 2.06 10.38
N LEU A 12 -7.28 1.74 10.40
CA LEU A 12 -8.17 2.06 11.51
C LEU A 12 -7.83 1.33 12.82
N ALA A 13 -7.16 0.19 12.74
CA ALA A 13 -6.69 -0.53 13.92
C ALA A 13 -5.46 0.15 14.57
N ILE A 14 -4.69 0.92 13.81
CA ILE A 14 -3.51 1.67 14.29
C ILE A 14 -3.92 3.08 14.71
N TYR A 15 -4.72 3.75 13.89
CA TYR A 15 -5.17 5.11 14.12
C TYR A 15 -6.62 5.28 13.65
N PRO A 16 -7.56 5.65 14.55
CA PRO A 16 -8.95 5.84 14.17
C PRO A 16 -9.10 7.08 13.29
N LEU A 17 -9.79 6.92 12.16
CA LEU A 17 -10.14 8.01 11.23
C LEU A 17 -11.66 8.10 11.10
N THR A 18 -12.15 9.32 10.92
CA THR A 18 -13.51 9.57 10.44
C THR A 18 -13.67 9.10 8.99
N ASN A 19 -14.91 9.08 8.49
CA ASN A 19 -15.16 8.70 7.10
C ASN A 19 -14.56 9.70 6.10
N GLU A 20 -14.57 10.99 6.43
CA GLU A 20 -14.00 12.06 5.60
C GLU A 20 -12.48 11.93 5.52
N GLU A 21 -11.80 11.83 6.67
CA GLU A 21 -10.35 11.61 6.71
C GLU A 21 -9.93 10.30 6.02
N TRP A 22 -10.76 9.25 6.08
CA TRP A 22 -10.51 8.02 5.37
C TRP A 22 -10.55 8.21 3.84
N LEU A 23 -11.47 9.03 3.33
CA LEU A 23 -11.55 9.31 1.89
C LEU A 23 -10.33 10.12 1.44
N ASP A 24 -9.92 11.14 2.20
CA ASP A 24 -8.73 11.94 1.93
C ASP A 24 -7.45 11.08 1.97
N TYR A 25 -7.35 10.20 2.98
CA TYR A 25 -6.25 9.25 3.09
C TYR A 25 -6.22 8.28 1.90
N LEU A 26 -7.37 7.83 1.42
CA LEU A 26 -7.43 6.88 0.31
C LEU A 26 -7.05 7.52 -1.03
N GLU A 27 -7.24 8.83 -1.19
CA GLU A 27 -6.96 9.55 -2.44
C GLU A 27 -5.47 9.53 -2.83
N VAL A 28 -4.55 9.48 -1.86
CA VAL A 28 -3.11 9.42 -2.14
C VAL A 28 -2.64 8.02 -2.58
N TRP A 29 -3.44 6.98 -2.35
CA TRP A 29 -3.10 5.62 -2.75
C TRP A 29 -3.44 5.38 -4.22
N LYS A 30 -2.51 4.74 -4.95
CA LYS A 30 -2.70 4.37 -6.35
C LYS A 30 -2.58 2.86 -6.52
N PRO A 31 -3.48 2.20 -7.28
CA PRO A 31 -3.34 0.79 -7.61
C PRO A 31 -2.02 0.56 -8.36
N TYR A 32 -1.27 -0.46 -7.92
CA TYR A 32 -0.02 -0.86 -8.55
C TYR A 32 0.04 -2.38 -8.66
N SER A 33 0.45 -2.88 -9.83
CA SER A 33 0.67 -4.30 -10.07
C SER A 33 1.98 -4.51 -10.83
N CYS A 34 2.66 -5.61 -10.53
CA CYS A 34 3.90 -5.99 -11.20
C CYS A 34 3.99 -7.51 -11.38
N LYS A 35 4.90 -7.95 -12.26
CA LYS A 35 5.10 -9.37 -12.51
C LYS A 35 5.96 -10.00 -11.39
N ARG A 36 5.94 -11.33 -11.32
CA ARG A 36 6.81 -12.07 -10.41
C ARG A 36 8.28 -11.71 -10.67
N LYS A 37 9.04 -11.51 -9.58
CA LYS A 37 10.46 -11.11 -9.60
C LYS A 37 10.74 -9.74 -10.23
N THR A 38 9.74 -8.85 -10.34
CA THR A 38 10.01 -7.45 -10.65
C THR A 38 10.83 -6.81 -9.53
N CYS A 39 11.95 -6.19 -9.88
CA CYS A 39 12.74 -5.36 -8.98
C CYS A 39 12.08 -3.98 -8.91
N LEU A 40 11.56 -3.61 -7.73
CA LEU A 40 10.97 -2.28 -7.50
C LEU A 40 12.07 -1.26 -7.25
N THR A 41 12.95 -1.57 -6.30
CA THR A 41 14.10 -0.75 -5.94
C THR A 41 15.38 -1.54 -6.16
N ALA A 42 16.30 -1.01 -6.95
CA ALA A 42 17.63 -1.59 -7.11
C ALA A 42 18.55 -1.18 -5.95
N VAL A 43 19.60 -1.97 -5.70
CA VAL A 43 20.61 -1.67 -4.67
C VAL A 43 21.24 -0.30 -4.95
N GLY A 44 21.36 0.52 -3.90
CA GLY A 44 21.90 1.88 -3.99
C GLY A 44 20.93 2.92 -4.56
N GLN A 45 19.71 2.51 -4.95
CA GLN A 45 18.63 3.44 -5.28
C GLN A 45 17.75 3.68 -4.05
N ARG A 46 17.18 4.88 -3.98
CA ARG A 46 16.18 5.25 -2.98
C ARG A 46 14.80 4.87 -3.50
N GLU A 47 14.01 4.22 -2.66
CA GLU A 47 12.58 4.02 -2.92
C GLU A 47 11.79 5.17 -2.32
N ASP A 48 10.98 5.85 -3.16
CA ASP A 48 10.18 7.00 -2.74
C ASP A 48 8.72 6.66 -2.46
N TYR A 49 8.29 5.42 -2.74
CA TYR A 49 6.91 4.98 -2.56
C TYR A 49 6.75 4.02 -1.38
N LEU A 50 5.63 4.18 -0.67
CA LEU A 50 5.14 3.22 0.31
C LEU A 50 4.16 2.26 -0.38
N TYR A 51 4.35 0.96 -0.16
CA TYR A 51 3.48 -0.07 -0.70
C TYR A 51 2.69 -0.76 0.39
N PHE A 52 1.40 -0.95 0.14
CA PHE A 52 0.54 -1.82 0.93
C PHE A 52 0.16 -3.03 0.07
N ILE A 53 0.61 -4.23 0.47
CA ILE A 53 0.43 -5.45 -0.31
C ILE A 53 -0.98 -6.00 -0.08
N THR A 54 -1.75 -6.03 -1.16
CA THR A 54 -3.14 -6.53 -1.16
C THR A 54 -3.25 -7.95 -1.72
N GLU A 55 -2.29 -8.36 -2.55
CA GLU A 55 -2.16 -9.70 -3.10
C GLU A 55 -0.68 -10.04 -3.37
N GLY A 56 -0.31 -11.31 -3.15
CA GLY A 56 1.05 -11.79 -3.39
C GLY A 56 2.03 -11.48 -2.25
N LEU A 57 3.30 -11.32 -2.60
CA LEU A 57 4.39 -11.10 -1.63
C LEU A 57 5.46 -10.18 -2.23
N GLN A 58 5.78 -9.12 -1.50
CA GLN A 58 6.99 -8.32 -1.71
C GLN A 58 8.07 -8.78 -0.73
N ARG A 59 9.32 -8.91 -1.22
CA ARG A 59 10.49 -9.20 -0.38
C ARG A 59 11.49 -8.07 -0.54
N ILE A 60 12.10 -7.68 0.57
CA ILE A 60 13.18 -6.69 0.64
C ILE A 60 14.44 -7.47 1.04
N PHE A 61 15.56 -7.22 0.37
CA PHE A 61 16.83 -7.91 0.53
C PHE A 61 17.96 -6.90 0.74
#